data_AF-A0A7W5FCE5-F1
#
_entry.id   AF-A0A7W5FCE5-F1
#
_cell.length_a   1.000
_cell.length_b   1.000
_cell.length_c   1.000
_cell.angle_alpha   90.00
_cell.angle_beta   90.00
_cell.angle_gamma   90.00
#
_symmetry.space_group_name_H-M   'P 1'
#
loop_
_entity.id
_entity.type
_entity.pdbx_description
1 polymer ?
#
loop_
_entity_poly.entity_id
_entity_poly.type
_entity_poly.pdbx_seq_one_letter_code
_entity_poly.pdbx_strand_id
1 'polypeptide(L)'
;MSMSTPGPERVPSTVKVDKTTGQGKPPTARSGANRPGGNRPAGKGGKGGKGRKPVTPVKVAGGRNWGPIAVAGVVVLIAVGIIGWGVVASIQQEKKQAVPWADRAAAIAGITNFRESNPDLVKGSQHKNGKLAYEQQPPVAGEHNPSWQNCNGVVYSEPIANEHAVHSMEHGTVWVTYKQGLPSDQVEKLADRVEGKEKLMLSPVPGLSSNVSLQAWGYQLKVDSVDDPRIDEFIQSLRINASIEGPTAACDGGVSATGVVPQS
;
A
#
# COMPACT_ATOMS: atom_id res chain seq x y z
N MET A 1 47.07 -37.52 8.15
CA MET A 1 46.32 -38.66 7.60
C MET A 1 44.88 -38.18 7.43
N SER A 2 44.47 -37.76 6.22
CA SER A 2 43.70 -38.55 5.24
C SER A 2 42.60 -39.38 5.92
N MET A 3 41.31 -39.19 5.64
CA MET A 3 40.71 -39.39 4.32
C MET A 3 39.47 -38.50 4.08
N SER A 4 39.40 -37.96 2.86
CA SER A 4 38.21 -37.42 2.21
C SER A 4 37.28 -38.56 1.72
N THR A 5 35.97 -38.31 1.65
CA THR A 5 35.04 -39.06 0.76
C THR A 5 33.92 -38.11 0.28
N PRO A 6 33.44 -38.21 -0.98
CA PRO A 6 32.75 -37.12 -1.68
C PRO A 6 31.26 -37.38 -2.01
N GLY A 7 30.51 -36.28 -2.24
CA GLY A 7 29.37 -36.14 -3.17
C GLY A 7 28.05 -36.89 -2.85
N PRO A 8 26.88 -36.43 -3.37
CA PRO A 8 26.72 -35.90 -4.72
C PRO A 8 26.09 -34.51 -4.84
N GLU A 9 26.46 -33.85 -5.94
CA GLU A 9 25.94 -32.60 -6.49
C GLU A 9 24.43 -32.67 -6.77
N ARG A 10 23.71 -31.58 -6.47
CA ARG A 10 22.40 -31.31 -7.08
C ARG A 10 22.57 -30.22 -8.14
N VAL A 11 22.28 -30.64 -9.37
CA VAL A 11 22.30 -29.84 -10.59
C VAL A 11 21.08 -28.91 -10.62
N PRO A 12 21.22 -27.65 -11.10
CA PRO A 12 20.10 -26.73 -11.26
C PRO A 12 19.24 -27.10 -12.48
N SER A 13 17.93 -27.19 -12.29
CA SER A 13 16.94 -27.33 -13.36
C SER A 13 16.83 -26.01 -14.14
N THR A 14 17.32 -26.03 -15.37
CA THR A 14 17.14 -24.96 -16.36
C THR A 14 15.74 -25.06 -16.96
N VAL A 15 14.89 -24.06 -16.70
CA VAL A 15 13.63 -23.87 -17.42
C VAL A 15 13.94 -23.19 -18.75
N LYS A 16 13.79 -23.94 -19.84
CA LYS A 16 13.84 -23.41 -21.21
C LYS A 16 12.55 -22.62 -21.48
N VAL A 17 12.70 -21.33 -21.76
CA VAL A 17 11.63 -20.47 -22.30
C VAL A 17 11.73 -20.54 -23.82
N ASP A 18 10.83 -21.29 -24.45
CA ASP A 18 10.73 -21.32 -25.91
C ASP A 18 9.96 -20.08 -26.41
N LYS A 19 10.65 -19.33 -27.27
CA LYS A 19 10.19 -18.09 -27.90
C LYS A 19 9.43 -18.44 -29.17
N THR A 20 8.10 -18.35 -29.16
CA THR A 20 7.29 -18.43 -30.39
C THR A 20 6.82 -17.05 -30.84
N THR A 21 7.53 -16.54 -31.84
CA THR A 21 7.10 -15.47 -32.75
C THR A 21 5.95 -15.95 -33.63
N GLY A 22 4.89 -15.15 -33.76
CA GLY A 22 3.77 -15.46 -34.65
C GLY A 22 2.89 -14.25 -34.96
N GLN A 23 3.40 -13.34 -35.79
CA GLN A 23 2.59 -12.32 -36.45
C GLN A 23 1.63 -12.99 -37.44
N GLY A 24 0.32 -12.83 -37.23
CA GLY A 24 -0.73 -13.32 -38.11
C GLY A 24 -1.53 -12.16 -38.71
N LYS A 25 -1.16 -11.75 -39.93
CA LYS A 25 -1.91 -10.83 -40.80
C LYS A 25 -3.16 -11.54 -41.34
N PRO A 26 -4.35 -10.90 -41.42
CA PRO A 26 -5.52 -11.55 -41.97
C PRO A 26 -5.50 -11.57 -43.52
N PRO A 27 -6.04 -12.63 -44.17
CA PRO A 27 -5.95 -12.82 -45.60
C PRO A 27 -7.08 -12.15 -46.39
N THR A 28 -6.77 -12.03 -47.67
CA THR A 28 -7.49 -11.45 -48.81
C THR A 28 -8.86 -12.06 -49.13
N ALA A 29 -9.70 -11.22 -49.72
CA ALA A 29 -10.98 -11.53 -50.35
C ALA A 29 -10.91 -12.68 -51.38
N ARG A 30 -11.98 -13.48 -51.45
CA ARG A 30 -12.44 -14.06 -52.71
C ARG A 30 -13.97 -14.27 -52.73
N SER A 31 -14.48 -14.03 -53.92
CA SER A 31 -15.84 -14.04 -54.43
C SER A 31 -16.47 -15.43 -54.51
N GLY A 32 -17.81 -15.46 -54.54
CA GLY A 32 -18.54 -16.32 -55.48
C GLY A 32 -19.40 -17.44 -54.91
N ALA A 33 -20.70 -17.13 -54.82
CA ALA A 33 -21.82 -17.91 -55.36
C ALA A 33 -22.38 -19.17 -54.67
N ASN A 34 -23.72 -19.11 -54.61
CA ASN A 34 -24.75 -20.16 -54.72
C ASN A 34 -25.02 -21.13 -53.56
N ARG A 35 -26.24 -20.98 -53.03
CA ARG A 35 -26.99 -22.03 -52.33
C ARG A 35 -28.35 -22.21 -53.02
N PRO A 36 -28.77 -23.46 -53.33
CA PRO A 36 -30.07 -23.74 -53.92
C PRO A 36 -31.12 -24.15 -52.87
N GLY A 37 -32.39 -23.94 -53.25
CA GLY A 37 -33.46 -24.94 -53.09
C GLY A 37 -34.09 -25.12 -51.71
N GLY A 38 -35.28 -24.53 -51.51
CA GLY A 38 -36.22 -24.90 -50.46
C GLY A 38 -37.63 -25.08 -51.01
N ASN A 39 -38.11 -26.33 -51.01
CA ASN A 39 -39.41 -26.79 -51.47
C ASN A 39 -40.61 -26.09 -50.79
N ARG A 40 -41.70 -25.90 -51.55
CA ARG A 40 -43.06 -25.63 -51.05
C ARG A 40 -43.94 -26.86 -51.26
N PRO A 41 -44.89 -27.18 -50.37
CA PRO A 41 -45.99 -28.06 -50.71
C PRO A 41 -47.17 -27.29 -51.31
N ALA A 42 -47.94 -28.01 -52.10
CA ALA A 42 -49.05 -27.55 -52.94
C ALA A 42 -50.30 -27.18 -52.13
N GLY A 43 -50.97 -26.11 -52.57
CA GLY A 43 -52.34 -25.76 -52.21
C GLY A 43 -53.12 -25.43 -53.48
N LYS A 44 -54.23 -26.14 -53.69
CA LYS A 44 -55.01 -26.24 -54.93
C LYS A 44 -56.14 -25.20 -54.96
N GLY A 45 -56.32 -24.55 -56.11
CA GLY A 45 -57.62 -24.17 -56.67
C GLY A 45 -58.19 -22.80 -56.30
N GLY A 46 -58.66 -22.05 -57.32
CA GLY A 46 -59.64 -20.97 -57.13
C GLY A 46 -59.50 -19.80 -58.10
N LYS A 47 -60.23 -19.84 -59.22
CA LYS A 47 -60.46 -18.74 -60.17
C LYS A 47 -61.12 -17.53 -59.47
N GLY A 48 -60.77 -16.31 -59.93
CA GLY A 48 -61.72 -15.20 -59.96
C GLY A 48 -61.23 -13.87 -59.37
N GLY A 49 -61.02 -12.89 -60.25
CA GLY A 49 -61.59 -11.54 -60.08
C GLY A 49 -60.93 -10.54 -59.11
N LYS A 50 -60.63 -9.38 -59.69
CA LYS A 50 -60.49 -8.02 -59.10
C LYS A 50 -59.14 -7.65 -58.46
N GLY A 51 -58.67 -6.46 -58.87
CA GLY A 51 -57.33 -5.94 -58.69
C GLY A 51 -56.82 -5.86 -57.25
N ARG A 52 -55.55 -6.19 -57.06
CA ARG A 52 -54.80 -5.94 -55.83
C ARG A 52 -54.29 -4.50 -55.84
N LYS A 53 -54.67 -3.74 -54.81
CA LYS A 53 -54.09 -2.42 -54.51
C LYS A 53 -52.59 -2.57 -54.18
N PRO A 54 -51.74 -1.57 -54.50
CA PRO A 54 -50.32 -1.65 -54.21
C PRO A 54 -50.08 -1.74 -52.71
N VAL A 55 -49.24 -2.70 -52.28
CA VAL A 55 -48.77 -2.82 -50.90
C VAL A 55 -47.76 -1.71 -50.67
N THR A 56 -48.12 -0.69 -49.90
CA THR A 56 -47.19 0.38 -49.52
C THR A 56 -46.11 -0.18 -48.58
N PRO A 57 -44.83 0.19 -48.73
CA PRO A 57 -43.79 -0.23 -47.80
C PRO A 57 -44.12 0.30 -46.40
N VAL A 58 -44.12 -0.57 -45.40
CA VAL A 58 -44.20 -0.17 -43.99
C VAL A 58 -42.93 0.62 -43.70
N LYS A 59 -43.04 1.95 -43.59
CA LYS A 59 -41.98 2.78 -43.03
C LYS A 59 -41.81 2.37 -41.58
N VAL A 60 -40.85 1.49 -41.30
CA VAL A 60 -40.26 1.41 -39.96
C VAL A 60 -39.52 2.72 -39.74
N ALA A 61 -40.17 3.67 -39.09
CA ALA A 61 -39.50 4.82 -38.51
C ALA A 61 -38.55 4.27 -37.44
N GLY A 62 -37.29 4.04 -37.80
CA GLY A 62 -36.23 3.66 -36.87
C GLY A 62 -35.97 4.83 -35.93
N GLY A 63 -36.73 4.89 -34.83
CA GLY A 63 -36.47 5.83 -33.74
C GLY A 63 -35.05 5.62 -33.24
N ARG A 64 -34.25 6.70 -33.17
CA ARG A 64 -32.91 6.63 -32.59
C ARG A 64 -33.06 6.21 -31.14
N ASN A 65 -32.45 5.09 -30.75
CA ASN A 65 -32.46 4.60 -29.36
C ASN A 65 -31.59 5.53 -28.49
N TRP A 66 -32.16 6.64 -28.03
CA TRP A 66 -31.47 7.63 -27.21
C TRP A 66 -31.10 7.13 -25.81
N GLY A 67 -31.77 6.09 -25.31
CA GLY A 67 -31.52 5.50 -23.98
C GLY A 67 -30.05 5.08 -23.79
N PRO A 68 -29.50 4.17 -24.63
CA PRO A 68 -28.08 3.78 -24.55
C PRO A 68 -27.10 4.95 -24.71
N ILE A 69 -27.42 5.95 -25.54
CA ILE A 69 -26.57 7.12 -25.77
C ILE A 69 -26.52 8.00 -24.51
N ALA A 70 -27.67 8.23 -23.87
CA ALA A 70 -27.74 8.98 -22.63
C ALA A 70 -26.97 8.29 -21.49
N VAL A 71 -27.12 6.96 -21.36
CA VAL A 71 -26.37 6.17 -20.37
C VAL A 71 -24.87 6.23 -20.62
N ALA A 72 -24.43 6.03 -21.87
CA ALA A 72 -23.01 6.15 -22.23
C ALA A 72 -22.45 7.55 -21.92
N GLY A 73 -23.23 8.61 -22.19
CA GLY A 73 -22.86 9.97 -21.83
C GLY A 73 -22.67 10.17 -20.33
N VAL A 74 -23.58 9.66 -19.49
CA VAL A 74 -23.46 9.72 -18.03
C VAL A 74 -22.23 8.97 -17.54
N VAL A 75 -21.97 7.76 -18.05
CA VAL A 75 -20.79 6.97 -17.68
C VAL A 75 -19.49 7.70 -18.04
N VAL A 76 -19.43 8.31 -19.22
CA VAL A 76 -18.26 9.11 -19.65
C VAL A 76 -18.07 10.31 -18.73
N LEU A 77 -19.14 11.02 -18.36
CA LEU A 77 -19.04 12.16 -17.44
C LEU A 77 -18.53 11.76 -16.05
N ILE A 78 -19.04 10.64 -15.51
CA ILE A 78 -18.56 10.09 -14.23
C ILE A 78 -17.07 9.71 -14.34
N ALA A 79 -16.69 9.01 -15.41
CA ALA A 79 -15.30 8.62 -15.64
C ALA A 79 -14.37 9.84 -15.75
N VAL A 80 -14.77 10.88 -16.50
CA VAL A 80 -14.01 12.14 -16.61
C VAL A 80 -13.93 12.85 -15.26
N GLY A 81 -14.99 12.83 -14.45
CA GLY A 81 -14.98 13.38 -13.09
C GLY A 81 -13.98 12.66 -12.18
N ILE A 82 -13.97 11.32 -12.19
CA ILE A 82 -13.03 10.51 -11.39
C ILE A 82 -11.59 10.75 -11.84
N ILE A 83 -11.32 10.70 -13.14
CA ILE A 83 -9.97 10.93 -13.70
C ILE A 83 -9.51 12.36 -13.40
N GLY A 84 -10.37 13.36 -13.62
CA GLY A 84 -10.06 14.76 -13.34
C GLY A 84 -9.75 15.00 -11.86
N TRP A 85 -10.54 14.41 -10.96
CA TRP A 85 -10.26 14.47 -9.52
C TRP A 85 -8.94 13.78 -9.17
N GLY A 86 -8.66 12.59 -9.73
CA GLY A 86 -7.40 11.88 -9.53
C GLY A 86 -6.18 12.69 -9.96
N VAL A 87 -6.24 13.37 -11.11
CA VAL A 87 -5.16 14.26 -11.60
C VAL A 87 -4.94 15.44 -10.64
N VAL A 88 -6.01 16.11 -10.21
CA VAL A 88 -5.90 17.23 -9.26
C VAL A 88 -5.36 16.76 -7.90
N ALA A 89 -5.84 15.63 -7.39
CA ALA A 89 -5.37 15.03 -6.15
C ALA A 89 -3.87 14.66 -6.23
N SER A 90 -3.42 14.12 -7.37
CA SER A 90 -2.00 13.81 -7.62
C SER A 90 -1.14 15.07 -7.59
N ILE A 91 -1.52 16.12 -8.31
CA ILE A 91 -0.78 17.40 -8.33
C ILE A 91 -0.71 18.02 -6.94
N GLN A 92 -1.80 17.95 -6.17
CA GLN A 92 -1.82 18.45 -4.80
C GLN A 92 -0.88 17.65 -3.88
N GLN A 93 -0.84 16.32 -4.04
CA GLN A 93 0.12 15.46 -3.33
C GLN A 93 1.57 15.78 -3.68
N GLU A 94 1.89 15.96 -4.97
CA GLU A 94 3.22 16.35 -5.41
C GLU A 94 3.66 17.69 -4.80
N LYS A 95 2.77 18.68 -4.79
CA LYS A 95 3.05 19.98 -4.15
C LYS A 95 3.32 19.86 -2.66
N LYS A 96 2.58 19.00 -1.96
CA LYS A 96 2.83 18.73 -0.53
C LYS A 96 4.18 18.03 -0.33
N GLN A 97 4.49 17.04 -1.15
CA GLN A 97 5.75 16.29 -1.09
C GLN A 97 6.98 17.13 -1.46
N ALA A 98 6.81 18.18 -2.28
CA ALA A 98 7.87 19.13 -2.63
C ALA A 98 8.34 19.98 -1.44
N VAL A 99 7.54 20.09 -0.38
CA VAL A 99 7.96 20.73 0.87
C VAL A 99 8.95 19.80 1.59
N PRO A 100 10.13 20.32 2.03
CA PRO A 100 11.08 19.54 2.80
C PRO A 100 10.41 18.80 3.95
N TRP A 101 10.79 17.54 4.16
CA TRP A 101 10.12 16.69 5.16
C TRP A 101 10.18 17.28 6.58
N ALA A 102 11.26 18.00 6.90
CA ALA A 102 11.44 18.65 8.20
C ALA A 102 10.40 19.77 8.41
N ASP A 103 10.13 20.57 7.37
CA ASP A 103 9.10 21.61 7.41
C ASP A 103 7.69 21.00 7.54
N ARG A 104 7.44 19.88 6.85
CA ARG A 104 6.19 19.12 7.01
C ARG A 104 6.02 18.58 8.43
N ALA A 105 7.09 18.04 9.01
CA ALA A 105 7.07 17.57 10.39
C ALA A 105 6.81 18.72 11.37
N ALA A 106 7.50 19.86 11.21
CA ALA A 106 7.33 21.04 12.05
C ALA A 106 5.90 21.65 11.98
N ALA A 107 5.20 21.45 10.87
CA ALA A 107 3.80 21.88 10.71
C ALA A 107 2.79 21.01 11.48
N ILE A 108 3.18 19.82 11.96
CA ILE A 108 2.29 18.92 12.69
C ILE A 108 2.05 19.48 14.10
N ALA A 109 0.81 19.90 14.37
CA ALA A 109 0.44 20.46 15.67
C ALA A 109 0.69 19.46 16.81
N GLY A 110 1.45 19.87 17.82
CA GLY A 110 1.75 19.05 19.01
C GLY A 110 2.91 18.06 18.83
N ILE A 111 3.59 18.08 17.69
CA ILE A 111 4.87 17.34 17.56
C ILE A 111 5.92 17.93 18.50
N THR A 112 6.71 17.07 19.11
CA THR A 112 7.91 17.46 19.85
C THR A 112 9.15 17.13 19.03
N ASN A 113 10.02 18.12 18.81
CA ASN A 113 11.28 17.96 18.08
C ASN A 113 12.47 18.00 19.05
N PHE A 114 12.96 16.82 19.42
CA PHE A 114 14.11 16.68 20.30
C PHE A 114 15.43 16.95 19.59
N ARG A 115 15.47 16.95 18.25
CA ARG A 115 16.69 17.33 17.52
C ARG A 115 17.06 18.79 17.75
N GLU A 116 16.05 19.63 17.94
CA GLU A 116 16.23 21.06 18.24
C GLU A 116 16.40 21.29 19.75
N SER A 117 15.53 20.70 20.58
CA SER A 117 15.53 20.97 22.01
C SER A 117 16.61 20.21 22.80
N ASN A 118 17.11 19.09 22.27
CA ASN A 118 18.16 18.27 22.91
C ASN A 118 19.06 17.59 21.85
N PRO A 119 19.98 18.34 21.21
CA PRO A 119 20.86 17.80 20.16
C PRO A 119 21.78 16.66 20.64
N ASP A 120 22.11 16.62 21.93
CA ASP A 120 22.98 15.59 22.49
C ASP A 120 22.27 14.22 22.58
N LEU A 121 20.97 14.21 22.89
CA LEU A 121 20.15 13.00 22.94
C LEU A 121 20.06 12.29 21.58
N VAL A 122 20.07 13.05 20.48
CA VAL A 122 19.82 12.53 19.13
C VAL A 122 21.09 12.12 18.39
N LYS A 123 22.23 12.07 19.08
CA LYS A 123 23.46 11.51 18.52
C LYS A 123 23.27 10.01 18.29
N GLY A 124 23.37 9.59 17.04
CA GLY A 124 23.23 8.18 16.65
C GLY A 124 24.43 7.31 17.04
N SER A 125 24.28 6.02 16.78
CA SER A 125 25.33 4.99 16.80
C SER A 125 25.95 4.71 18.17
N GLN A 126 25.29 5.15 19.24
CA GLN A 126 25.70 4.90 20.63
C GLN A 126 25.17 3.55 21.11
N HIS A 127 25.73 2.46 20.60
CA HIS A 127 25.29 1.11 20.92
C HIS A 127 25.74 0.64 22.31
N LYS A 128 24.83 0.02 23.06
CA LYS A 128 25.06 -0.51 24.41
C LYS A 128 24.13 -1.69 24.71
N ASN A 129 24.72 -2.76 25.24
CA ASN A 129 23.99 -3.97 25.60
C ASN A 129 23.20 -3.82 26.91
N GLY A 130 22.17 -4.66 27.04
CA GLY A 130 21.38 -4.77 28.25
C GLY A 130 20.33 -3.67 28.39
N LYS A 131 19.70 -3.61 29.56
CA LYS A 131 18.60 -2.69 29.84
C LYS A 131 19.12 -1.28 30.11
N LEU A 132 18.49 -0.29 29.48
CA LEU A 132 18.84 1.12 29.55
C LEU A 132 17.72 1.94 30.16
N ALA A 133 18.08 3.09 30.72
CA ALA A 133 17.14 4.07 31.25
C ALA A 133 16.96 5.20 30.25
N TYR A 134 15.71 5.59 30.01
CA TYR A 134 15.36 6.68 29.12
C TYR A 134 14.54 7.71 29.88
N GLU A 135 14.78 8.99 29.59
CA GLU A 135 14.00 10.09 30.15
C GLU A 135 12.60 10.15 29.52
N GLN A 136 12.51 9.93 28.20
CA GLN A 136 11.25 9.93 27.48
C GLN A 136 10.58 8.55 27.54
N GLN A 137 9.26 8.56 27.71
CA GLN A 137 8.43 7.35 27.68
C GLN A 137 7.28 7.54 26.67
N PRO A 138 7.27 6.79 25.54
CA PRO A 138 8.36 5.94 25.03
C PRO A 138 9.60 6.76 24.61
N PRO A 139 10.80 6.16 24.54
CA PRO A 139 12.02 6.85 24.10
C PRO A 139 11.96 7.24 22.63
N VAL A 140 12.76 8.24 22.24
CA VAL A 140 12.78 8.80 20.87
C VAL A 140 14.16 8.75 20.22
N ALA A 141 15.23 8.57 21.00
CA ALA A 141 16.63 8.48 20.59
C ALA A 141 17.47 8.12 21.83
N GLY A 142 18.80 8.12 21.68
CA GLY A 142 19.78 7.90 22.73
C GLY A 142 20.50 6.56 22.61
N GLU A 143 21.25 6.18 23.66
CA GLU A 143 21.92 4.88 23.72
C GLU A 143 20.91 3.73 23.53
N HIS A 144 21.29 2.70 22.78
CA HIS A 144 20.37 1.60 22.47
C HIS A 144 21.11 0.30 22.13
N ASN A 145 20.40 -0.82 22.06
CA ASN A 145 21.00 -2.14 21.86
C ASN A 145 21.51 -2.30 20.41
N PRO A 146 22.65 -2.97 20.15
CA PRO A 146 23.13 -3.20 18.78
C PRO A 146 22.19 -4.07 17.92
N SER A 147 21.26 -4.80 18.53
CA SER A 147 20.22 -5.54 17.84
C SER A 147 18.97 -4.66 17.68
N TRP A 148 18.47 -4.50 16.46
CA TRP A 148 17.20 -3.81 16.18
C TRP A 148 15.99 -4.73 16.29
N GLN A 149 14.81 -4.15 16.52
CA GLN A 149 13.55 -4.87 16.38
C GLN A 149 13.15 -4.96 14.90
N ASN A 150 12.59 -6.09 14.46
CA ASN A 150 12.02 -6.17 13.11
C ASN A 150 10.91 -5.12 12.90
N CYS A 151 10.99 -4.40 11.79
CA CYS A 151 10.26 -3.14 11.60
C CYS A 151 9.76 -2.93 10.17
N ASN A 152 9.64 -4.01 9.40
CA ASN A 152 8.99 -4.00 8.08
C ASN A 152 7.50 -4.33 8.20
N GLY A 153 6.78 -3.48 8.94
CA GLY A 153 5.33 -3.55 9.06
C GLY A 153 4.88 -4.63 10.04
N VAL A 154 5.64 -4.82 11.12
CA VAL A 154 5.34 -5.86 12.11
C VAL A 154 4.41 -5.30 13.18
N VAL A 155 3.33 -6.04 13.46
CA VAL A 155 2.40 -5.77 14.55
C VAL A 155 2.71 -6.69 15.72
N TYR A 156 3.19 -6.12 16.82
CA TYR A 156 3.46 -6.82 18.06
C TYR A 156 2.26 -6.69 19.00
N SER A 157 1.69 -7.83 19.39
CA SER A 157 0.58 -7.88 20.37
C SER A 157 1.04 -7.63 21.82
N GLU A 158 2.34 -7.72 22.07
CA GLU A 158 2.98 -7.55 23.37
C GLU A 158 4.02 -6.43 23.31
N PRO A 159 4.38 -5.82 24.46
CA PRO A 159 5.42 -4.79 24.49
C PRO A 159 6.74 -5.33 23.93
N ILE A 160 7.53 -4.46 23.31
CA ILE A 160 8.90 -4.75 22.86
C ILE A 160 9.91 -4.00 23.74
N ALA A 161 11.17 -4.41 23.70
CA ALA A 161 12.21 -3.73 24.44
C ALA A 161 12.50 -2.38 23.79
N ASN A 162 12.52 -1.33 24.62
CA ASN A 162 12.78 0.04 24.20
C ASN A 162 14.09 0.16 23.41
N GLU A 163 15.12 -0.56 23.83
CA GLU A 163 16.45 -0.52 23.25
C GLU A 163 16.46 -1.04 21.80
N HIS A 164 15.72 -2.12 21.52
CA HIS A 164 15.58 -2.63 20.15
C HIS A 164 14.73 -1.68 19.30
N ALA A 165 13.69 -1.09 19.88
CA ALA A 165 12.83 -0.13 19.20
C ALA A 165 13.58 1.15 18.81
N VAL A 166 14.43 1.67 19.71
CA VAL A 166 15.26 2.86 19.45
C VAL A 166 16.25 2.62 18.32
N HIS A 167 16.88 1.44 18.25
CA HIS A 167 17.73 1.08 17.12
C HIS A 167 16.94 1.08 15.80
N SER A 168 15.76 0.44 15.77
CA SER A 168 14.92 0.44 14.57
C SER A 168 14.56 1.87 14.12
N MET A 169 14.35 2.79 15.06
CA MET A 169 14.14 4.21 14.75
C MET A 169 15.39 4.90 14.21
N GLU A 170 16.60 4.51 14.65
CA GLU A 170 17.86 4.99 14.03
C GLU A 170 17.92 4.64 12.55
N HIS A 171 17.41 3.46 12.19
CA HIS A 171 17.25 3.00 10.81
C HIS A 171 16.07 3.66 10.06
N GLY A 172 15.38 4.63 10.67
CA GLY A 172 14.28 5.38 10.05
C GLY A 172 12.88 4.80 10.26
N THR A 173 12.71 3.87 11.21
CA THR A 173 11.38 3.34 11.56
C THR A 173 10.54 4.39 12.28
N VAL A 174 9.23 4.40 12.02
CA VAL A 174 8.26 4.98 12.96
C VAL A 174 7.70 3.88 13.85
N TRP A 175 7.92 4.02 15.15
CA TRP A 175 7.30 3.18 16.16
C TRP A 175 5.94 3.76 16.53
N VAL A 176 4.88 3.09 16.12
CA VAL A 176 3.53 3.40 16.55
C VAL A 176 3.29 2.64 17.85
N THR A 177 2.94 3.35 18.92
CA THR A 177 2.64 2.73 20.20
C THR A 177 1.23 3.05 20.64
N TYR A 178 0.62 2.11 21.35
CA TYR A 178 -0.71 2.29 21.92
C TYR A 178 -0.74 1.93 23.40
N LYS A 179 -1.73 2.49 24.09
CA LYS A 179 -1.97 2.26 25.50
C LYS A 179 -2.50 0.84 25.74
N GLN A 180 -1.96 0.14 26.74
CA GLN A 180 -2.51 -1.16 27.14
C GLN A 180 -3.98 -1.02 27.56
N GLY A 181 -4.82 -1.92 27.06
CA GLY A 181 -6.27 -1.88 27.27
C GLY A 181 -7.04 -1.00 26.28
N LEU A 182 -6.38 -0.46 25.25
CA LEU A 182 -7.08 0.18 24.12
C LEU A 182 -8.05 -0.82 23.47
N PRO A 183 -9.28 -0.43 23.09
CA PRO A 183 -10.23 -1.31 22.44
C PRO A 183 -9.67 -2.00 21.19
N SER A 184 -10.04 -3.27 20.97
CA SER A 184 -9.46 -4.08 19.90
C SER A 184 -9.70 -3.52 18.50
N ASP A 185 -10.86 -2.93 18.25
CA ASP A 185 -11.20 -2.26 16.99
C ASP A 185 -10.30 -1.05 16.72
N GLN A 186 -9.90 -0.34 17.78
CA GLN A 186 -8.96 0.77 17.67
C GLN A 186 -7.52 0.29 17.45
N VAL A 187 -7.12 -0.81 18.07
CA VAL A 187 -5.82 -1.45 17.80
C VAL A 187 -5.76 -1.93 16.35
N GLU A 188 -6.84 -2.52 15.82
CA GLU A 188 -6.94 -2.98 14.43
C GLU A 188 -6.77 -1.81 13.44
N LYS A 189 -7.40 -0.65 13.69
CA LYS A 189 -7.18 0.55 12.88
C LYS A 189 -5.72 1.01 12.86
N LEU A 190 -4.98 0.85 13.95
CA LEU A 190 -3.54 1.15 13.98
C LEU A 190 -2.74 0.07 13.26
N ALA A 191 -3.14 -1.20 13.39
CA ALA A 191 -2.53 -2.32 12.69
C ALA A 191 -2.63 -2.15 11.18
N ASP A 192 -3.79 -1.76 10.63
CA ASP A 192 -3.97 -1.48 9.20
C ASP A 192 -3.02 -0.39 8.65
N ARG A 193 -2.59 0.53 9.52
CA ARG A 193 -1.61 1.57 9.17
C ARG A 193 -0.20 1.03 9.08
N VAL A 194 0.11 -0.05 9.79
CA VAL A 194 1.48 -0.58 9.97
C VAL A 194 1.72 -1.85 9.17
N GLU A 195 0.76 -2.78 9.16
CA GLU A 195 0.97 -4.14 8.69
C GLU A 195 1.52 -4.20 7.26
N GLY A 196 2.63 -4.91 7.09
CA GLY A 196 3.30 -5.11 5.79
C GLY A 196 3.96 -3.87 5.19
N LYS A 197 3.95 -2.71 5.87
CA LYS A 197 4.57 -1.48 5.38
C LYS A 197 5.96 -1.33 5.97
N GLU A 198 6.96 -1.19 5.10
CA GLU A 198 8.34 -0.98 5.50
C GLU A 198 8.50 0.17 6.51
N LYS A 199 9.49 0.03 7.39
CA LYS A 199 9.89 1.09 8.36
C LYS A 199 8.75 1.52 9.28
N LEU A 200 7.83 0.62 9.57
CA LEU A 200 6.76 0.79 10.55
C LEU A 200 6.72 -0.43 11.47
N MET A 201 6.42 -0.18 12.73
CA MET A 201 6.08 -1.22 13.69
C MET A 201 5.05 -0.72 14.69
N LEU A 202 4.25 -1.63 15.22
CA LEU A 202 3.20 -1.36 16.20
C LEU A 202 3.42 -2.20 17.45
N SER A 203 3.34 -1.61 18.64
CA SER A 203 3.30 -2.40 19.89
C SER A 203 2.58 -1.65 21.02
N PRO A 204 2.04 -2.35 22.03
CA PRO A 204 1.61 -1.68 23.25
C PRO A 204 2.84 -1.19 24.04
N VAL A 205 2.66 -0.13 24.83
CA VAL A 205 3.66 0.32 25.82
C VAL A 205 3.00 0.46 27.19
N PRO A 206 3.54 -0.19 28.24
CA PRO A 206 3.03 -0.04 29.61
C PRO A 206 3.12 1.41 30.11
N GLY A 207 2.06 1.87 30.79
CA GLY A 207 2.04 3.20 31.41
C GLY A 207 1.90 4.38 30.42
N LEU A 208 1.56 4.13 29.16
CA LEU A 208 1.33 5.20 28.20
C LEU A 208 0.15 6.09 28.65
N SER A 209 0.40 7.40 28.72
CA SER A 209 -0.59 8.37 29.19
C SER A 209 -1.66 8.69 28.14
N SER A 210 -1.24 8.89 26.89
CA SER A 210 -2.13 9.05 25.73
C SER A 210 -2.56 7.71 25.16
N ASN A 211 -3.63 7.68 24.36
CA ASN A 211 -4.08 6.43 23.72
C ASN A 211 -3.08 5.94 22.67
N VAL A 212 -2.46 6.87 21.93
CA VAL A 212 -1.44 6.59 20.91
C VAL A 212 -0.25 7.53 21.10
N SER A 213 0.94 7.02 20.85
CA SER A 213 2.17 7.81 20.76
C SER A 213 2.99 7.30 19.58
N LEU A 214 3.45 8.20 18.72
CA LEU A 214 4.33 7.90 17.59
C LEU A 214 5.73 8.39 17.89
N GLN A 215 6.74 7.59 17.58
CA GLN A 215 8.15 7.95 17.74
C GLN A 215 8.88 7.74 16.42
N ALA A 216 9.74 8.67 16.09
CA ALA A 216 10.80 8.54 15.09
C ALA A 216 12.08 9.12 15.72
N TRP A 217 13.25 8.90 15.13
CA TRP A 217 14.51 9.35 15.73
C TRP A 217 14.52 10.86 16.02
N GLY A 218 14.40 11.22 17.31
CA GLY A 218 14.34 12.59 17.80
C GLY A 218 12.98 13.30 17.67
N TYR A 219 11.90 12.58 17.38
CA TYR A 219 10.55 13.16 17.23
C TYR A 219 9.49 12.34 17.99
N GLN A 220 8.51 13.03 18.57
CA GLN A 220 7.37 12.39 19.22
C GLN A 220 6.07 13.13 18.92
N LEU A 221 5.00 12.37 18.73
CA LEU A 221 3.63 12.88 18.68
C LEU A 221 2.76 12.01 19.58
N LYS A 222 2.00 12.64 20.48
CA LYS A 222 1.03 11.97 21.36
C LYS A 222 -0.38 12.43 21.00
N VAL A 223 -1.28 11.49 20.81
CA VAL A 223 -2.68 11.76 20.45
C VAL A 223 -3.63 10.85 21.22
N ASP A 224 -4.85 11.33 21.46
CA ASP A 224 -5.86 10.61 22.23
C ASP A 224 -6.83 9.80 21.35
N SER A 225 -6.81 10.00 20.03
CA SER A 225 -7.68 9.29 19.09
C SER A 225 -6.87 8.52 18.06
N VAL A 226 -7.26 7.28 17.77
CA VAL A 226 -6.71 6.48 16.66
C VAL A 226 -7.12 6.97 15.27
N ASP A 227 -8.13 7.85 15.22
CA ASP A 227 -8.62 8.47 13.99
C ASP A 227 -7.98 9.87 13.78
N ASP A 228 -7.02 10.27 14.61
CA ASP A 228 -6.34 11.55 14.49
C ASP A 228 -5.52 11.63 13.18
N PRO A 229 -5.79 12.59 12.27
CA PRO A 229 -5.11 12.66 10.98
C PRO A 229 -3.60 12.91 11.11
N ARG A 230 -3.15 13.46 12.24
CA ARG A 230 -1.72 13.73 12.49
C ARG A 230 -0.89 12.45 12.58
N ILE A 231 -1.52 11.30 12.84
CA ILE A 231 -0.86 9.97 12.78
C ILE A 231 -0.29 9.74 11.39
N ASP A 232 -1.12 9.94 10.36
CA ASP A 232 -0.72 9.72 8.97
C ASP A 232 0.26 10.81 8.49
N GLU A 233 0.08 12.06 8.94
CA GLU A 233 1.02 13.16 8.66
C GLU A 233 2.42 12.88 9.25
N PHE A 234 2.48 12.36 10.48
CA PHE A 234 3.72 12.00 11.15
C PHE A 234 4.44 10.87 10.41
N ILE A 235 3.71 9.79 10.08
CA ILE A 235 4.25 8.66 9.32
C ILE A 235 4.79 9.14 7.96
N GLN A 236 4.02 9.93 7.22
CA GLN A 236 4.44 10.41 5.89
C GLN A 236 5.61 11.38 5.94
N SER A 237 5.81 12.09 7.05
CA SER A 237 6.88 13.07 7.19
C SER A 237 8.18 12.45 7.69
N LEU A 238 8.10 11.52 8.64
CA LEU A 238 9.26 11.08 9.41
C LEU A 238 9.73 9.66 9.08
N ARG A 239 8.85 8.77 8.61
CA ARG A 239 9.24 7.43 8.19
C ARG A 239 10.31 7.53 7.12
N ILE A 240 11.41 6.78 7.27
CA ILE A 240 12.61 6.79 6.44
C ILE A 240 13.41 8.11 6.54
N ASN A 241 12.75 9.26 6.45
CA ASN A 241 13.38 10.57 6.40
C ASN A 241 14.12 10.95 7.69
N ALA A 242 13.60 10.54 8.84
CA ALA A 242 14.23 10.78 10.13
C ALA A 242 15.37 9.77 10.44
N SER A 243 15.75 8.88 9.52
CA SER A 243 16.88 7.98 9.73
C SER A 243 18.19 8.74 9.99
N ILE A 244 19.07 8.17 10.83
CA ILE A 244 20.45 8.62 10.98
C ILE A 244 21.38 7.82 10.07
N GLU A 245 21.15 6.51 9.94
CA GLU A 245 21.93 5.64 9.06
C GLU A 245 21.53 5.74 7.58
N GLY A 246 20.49 6.52 7.29
CA GLY A 246 19.95 6.74 5.96
C GLY A 246 18.85 5.76 5.57
N PRO A 247 18.29 5.92 4.36
CA PRO A 247 17.06 5.24 3.95
C PRO A 247 17.23 3.75 3.65
N THR A 248 18.47 3.30 3.44
CA THR A 248 18.80 1.91 3.06
C THR A 248 19.17 1.03 4.25
N ALA A 249 19.15 1.55 5.47
CA ALA A 249 19.42 0.77 6.68
C ALA A 249 18.44 -0.41 6.77
N ALA A 250 18.88 -1.56 7.28
CA ALA A 250 18.04 -2.75 7.35
C ALA A 250 16.84 -2.55 8.32
N CYS A 251 15.79 -3.33 8.17
CA CYS A 251 14.66 -3.34 9.11
C CYS A 251 14.10 -4.75 9.34
N ASP A 252 14.81 -5.74 8.84
CA ASP A 252 14.54 -7.17 8.86
C ASP A 252 15.78 -7.89 9.39
N GLY A 253 15.65 -9.18 9.71
CA GLY A 253 16.77 -9.96 10.27
C GLY A 253 17.18 -9.56 11.69
N GLY A 254 16.43 -8.68 12.35
CA GLY A 254 16.61 -8.29 13.74
C GLY A 254 15.82 -9.17 14.70
N VAL A 255 15.56 -8.64 15.90
CA VAL A 255 14.82 -9.31 16.98
C VAL A 255 13.33 -9.38 16.64
N SER A 256 12.76 -10.57 16.82
CA SER A 256 11.30 -10.80 16.76
C SER A 256 10.69 -11.05 18.14
N ALA A 257 11.51 -11.29 19.16
CA ALA A 257 11.04 -11.51 20.51
C ALA A 257 10.32 -10.27 21.04
N THR A 258 9.27 -10.50 21.82
CA THR A 258 8.56 -9.48 22.60
C THR A 258 8.95 -9.60 24.08
N GLY A 259 8.61 -8.57 24.85
CA GLY A 259 8.97 -8.38 26.24
C GLY A 259 9.71 -7.05 26.46
N VAL A 260 9.69 -6.55 27.69
CA VAL A 260 10.33 -5.28 28.08
C VAL A 260 11.82 -5.41 28.45
N VAL A 261 12.41 -6.59 28.24
CA VAL A 261 13.81 -6.88 28.54
C VAL A 261 14.52 -7.12 27.22
N PRO A 262 15.55 -6.33 26.88
CA PRO A 262 16.27 -6.51 25.62
C PRO A 262 17.02 -7.84 25.62
N GLN A 263 16.98 -8.52 24.48
CA GLN A 263 17.85 -9.66 24.22
C GLN A 263 19.25 -9.15 23.87
N SER A 264 20.26 -9.96 24.19
CA SER A 264 21.66 -9.72 23.81
C SER A 264 21.89 -10.00 22.34
#